data_AF-A0AAV4BQF8-F1
#
_entry.id   AF-A0AAV4BQF8-F1
#
_cell.length_a   1.000
_cell.length_b   1.000
_cell.length_c   1.000
_cell.angle_alpha   90.00
_cell.angle_beta   90.00
_cell.angle_gamma   90.00
#
_symmetry.space_group_name_H-M   'P 1'
#
loop_
_entity.id
_entity.type
_entity.pdbx_description
1 polymer ?
#
loop_
_entity_poly.entity_id
_entity_poly.type
_entity_poly.pdbx_seq_one_letter_code
_entity_poly.pdbx_strand_id
1 'polypeptide(L)'
;MELKRQTEKTMLQICKEYYEKLYETKTSVPPNPLHISEEIPPFTETKVQKCLKDMCKNKARGPNEVTSGMLVSEGASAISYLRRVFNQILT
;
A
#
# COMPACT_ATOMS: atom_id res chain seq x y z
N MET A 1 9.43 -18.77 48.67
CA MET A 1 9.44 -18.44 47.22
C MET A 1 8.05 -18.15 46.66
N GLU A 2 6.95 -18.60 47.29
CA GLU A 2 5.57 -18.38 46.79
C GLU A 2 5.08 -16.94 46.88
N LEU A 3 5.49 -16.18 47.92
CA LEU A 3 5.05 -14.79 48.09
C LEU A 3 5.46 -13.87 46.92
N LYS A 4 6.66 -14.06 46.36
CA LYS A 4 7.14 -13.28 45.21
C LYS A 4 6.29 -13.52 43.95
N ARG A 5 5.93 -14.79 43.69
CA ARG A 5 5.08 -15.16 42.55
C ARG A 5 3.66 -14.61 42.69
N GLN A 6 3.14 -14.51 43.91
CA GLN A 6 1.82 -13.93 44.15
C GLN A 6 1.83 -12.43 43.88
N THR A 7 2.85 -11.71 44.35
CA THR A 7 2.99 -10.27 44.11
C THR A 7 3.17 -9.95 42.62
N GLU A 8 3.93 -10.76 41.89
CA GLU A 8 4.11 -10.64 40.43
C GLU A 8 2.78 -10.78 39.68
N LYS A 9 1.96 -11.77 40.04
CA LYS A 9 0.62 -11.96 39.44
C LYS A 9 -0.31 -10.79 39.70
N THR A 10 -0.32 -10.27 40.93
CA THR A 10 -1.14 -9.10 41.27
C THR A 10 -0.72 -7.86 40.49
N MET A 11 0.58 -7.62 40.35
CA MET A 11 1.08 -6.48 39.58
C MET A 11 0.77 -6.59 38.09
N LEU A 12 0.87 -7.80 37.51
CA LEU A 12 0.47 -8.05 36.12
C LEU A 12 -1.01 -7.75 35.89
N GLN A 13 -1.87 -8.16 36.83
CA GLN A 13 -3.31 -7.91 36.75
C GLN A 13 -3.62 -6.40 36.78
N ILE A 14 -2.98 -5.66 37.68
CA ILE A 14 -3.14 -4.20 37.77
C ILE A 14 -2.67 -3.50 36.49
N CYS A 15 -1.50 -3.89 35.96
CA CYS A 15 -0.99 -3.35 34.71
C CYS A 15 -1.95 -3.62 33.54
N LYS A 16 -2.48 -4.84 33.47
CA LYS A 16 -3.44 -5.22 32.43
C LYS A 16 -4.70 -4.35 32.50
N GLU A 17 -5.32 -4.24 33.68
CA GLU A 17 -6.52 -3.41 33.86
C GLU A 17 -6.28 -1.93 33.56
N TYR A 18 -5.09 -1.42 33.89
CA TYR A 18 -4.70 -0.05 33.57
C TYR A 18 -4.62 0.17 32.05
N TYR A 19 -3.92 -0.72 31.33
CA TYR A 19 -3.79 -0.58 29.88
C TYR A 19 -5.09 -0.86 29.14
N GLU A 20 -5.91 -1.81 29.60
CA GLU A 20 -7.23 -2.04 29.05
C GLU A 20 -8.09 -0.78 29.17
N LYS A 21 -8.11 -0.10 30.33
CA LYS A 21 -8.82 1.18 30.49
C LYS A 21 -8.21 2.34 29.71
N LEU A 22 -6.88 2.37 29.55
CA LEU A 22 -6.19 3.42 28.81
C LEU A 22 -6.52 3.35 27.31
N TYR A 23 -6.62 2.13 26.78
CA TYR A 23 -6.93 1.87 25.36
C TYR A 23 -8.37 1.45 25.13
N GLU A 24 -9.22 1.46 26.17
CA GLU A 24 -10.66 1.32 26.08
C GLU A 24 -11.15 2.48 25.22
N THR A 25 -11.32 2.20 23.94
CA THR A 25 -11.56 3.21 22.93
C THR A 25 -12.98 3.73 23.16
N LYS A 26 -13.12 4.83 23.89
CA LYS A 26 -14.41 5.48 24.17
C LYS A 26 -15.15 5.90 22.90
N THR A 27 -14.42 6.02 21.80
CA THR A 27 -14.93 6.23 20.46
C THR A 27 -15.29 4.88 19.85
N SER A 28 -16.55 4.49 19.98
CA SER A 28 -17.18 3.63 18.97
C SER A 28 -17.14 4.41 17.66
N VAL A 29 -16.11 4.15 16.84
CA VAL A 29 -16.07 4.69 15.48
C VAL A 29 -17.17 3.93 14.74
N PRO A 30 -18.27 4.59 14.36
CA PRO A 30 -19.29 3.91 13.58
C PRO A 30 -18.61 3.33 12.34
N PRO A 31 -18.86 2.05 12.00
CA PRO A 31 -18.33 1.49 10.77
C PRO A 31 -18.72 2.42 9.63
N ASN A 32 -17.71 2.89 8.89
CA ASN A 32 -17.92 3.81 7.79
C ASN A 32 -18.90 3.14 6.81
N PRO A 33 -20.12 3.69 6.59
CA PRO A 33 -21.12 3.06 5.74
C PRO A 33 -20.71 3.04 4.27
N LEU A 34 -19.65 3.78 3.92
CA LEU A 34 -19.00 3.67 2.64
C LEU A 34 -18.12 2.43 2.65
N HIS A 35 -18.72 1.30 2.24
CA HIS A 35 -17.97 0.26 1.54
C HIS A 35 -17.42 0.95 0.28
N ILE A 36 -16.26 1.61 0.40
CA ILE A 36 -15.53 2.10 -0.75
C ILE A 36 -15.11 0.82 -1.44
N SER A 37 -15.86 0.42 -2.46
CA SER A 37 -15.31 -0.46 -3.47
C SER A 37 -14.04 0.23 -3.91
N GLU A 38 -12.88 -0.33 -3.56
CA GLU A 38 -11.58 0.13 -4.02
C GLU A 38 -11.45 -0.21 -5.52
N GLU A 39 -12.44 0.20 -6.33
CA GLU A 39 -12.37 0.14 -7.78
C GLU A 39 -11.30 1.14 -8.20
N ILE A 40 -10.08 0.62 -8.33
CA ILE A 40 -8.94 1.37 -8.82
C ILE A 40 -9.25 1.71 -10.28
N PRO A 41 -9.33 3.01 -10.63
CA PRO A 41 -9.65 3.39 -11.99
C PRO A 41 -8.54 2.93 -12.95
N PRO A 42 -8.89 2.48 -14.17
CA PRO A 42 -7.89 2.01 -15.12
C PRO A 42 -6.91 3.12 -15.51
N PHE A 43 -5.69 2.71 -15.84
CA PHE A 43 -4.69 3.57 -16.44
C PHE A 43 -5.13 4.03 -17.83
N THR A 44 -4.95 5.33 -18.06
CA THR A 44 -5.09 5.97 -19.38
C THR A 44 -3.74 6.02 -20.08
N GLU A 45 -3.73 6.14 -21.41
CA GLU A 45 -2.49 6.29 -22.18
C GLU A 45 -1.71 7.55 -21.78
N THR A 46 -2.43 8.63 -21.46
CA THR A 46 -1.85 9.87 -20.93
C THR A 46 -1.13 9.68 -19.60
N LYS A 47 -1.69 8.87 -18.68
CA LYS A 47 -1.04 8.52 -17.42
C LYS A 47 0.24 7.72 -17.67
N VAL A 48 0.18 6.70 -18.53
CA VAL A 48 1.35 5.88 -18.88
C VAL A 48 2.45 6.74 -19.49
N GLN A 49 2.10 7.63 -20.42
CA GLN A 49 3.06 8.53 -21.06
C GLN A 49 3.70 9.51 -20.06
N LYS A 50 2.90 10.04 -19.12
CA LYS A 50 3.42 10.90 -18.05
C LYS A 50 4.39 10.12 -17.16
N CYS A 51 4.02 8.92 -16.72
CA CYS A 51 4.89 8.06 -15.91
C CYS A 51 6.23 7.78 -16.62
N LEU A 52 6.21 7.44 -17.90
CA LEU A 52 7.44 7.21 -18.67
C LEU A 52 8.33 8.45 -18.79
N LYS A 53 7.75 9.65 -18.85
CA LYS A 53 8.49 10.93 -18.85
C LYS A 53 9.07 11.27 -17.48
N ASP A 54 8.32 10.98 -16.41
CA ASP A 54 8.71 11.26 -15.04
C ASP A 54 9.77 10.26 -14.52
N MET A 55 9.86 9.07 -15.12
CA MET A 55 10.94 8.12 -14.83
C MET A 55 12.31 8.72 -15.14
N CYS A 56 13.24 8.60 -14.21
CA CYS A 56 14.63 9.02 -14.39
C CYS A 56 15.21 8.38 -15.66
N LYS A 57 15.41 9.19 -16.70
CA LYS A 57 15.88 8.75 -18.02
C LYS A 57 17.15 7.91 -17.87
N ASN A 58 17.11 6.69 -18.41
CA ASN A 58 18.25 5.78 -18.53
C ASN A 58 18.99 5.43 -17.22
N LYS A 59 18.40 5.68 -16.04
CA LYS A 59 19.02 5.32 -14.75
C LYS A 59 18.66 3.91 -14.29
N ALA A 60 17.43 3.47 -14.56
CA ALA A 60 16.96 2.13 -14.24
C ALA A 60 16.71 1.35 -15.52
N ARG A 61 17.31 0.17 -15.63
CA ARG A 61 17.10 -0.76 -16.74
C ARG A 61 16.27 -1.94 -16.25
N GLY A 62 15.39 -2.45 -17.11
CA GLY A 62 14.70 -3.70 -16.85
C GLY A 62 15.65 -4.90 -16.96
N PRO A 63 15.19 -6.11 -16.61
CA PRO A 63 15.98 -7.35 -16.73
C PRO A 63 16.52 -7.63 -18.14
N ASN A 64 15.88 -7.07 -19.16
CA ASN A 64 16.25 -7.21 -20.57
C ASN A 64 17.01 -5.98 -21.12
N GLU A 65 17.63 -5.18 -20.25
CA GLU A 65 18.33 -3.93 -20.61
C GLU A 65 17.44 -2.82 -21.21
N VAL A 66 16.12 -3.02 -21.25
CA VAL A 66 15.15 -2.03 -21.74
C VAL A 66 15.10 -0.83 -20.78
N THR A 67 15.28 0.37 -21.33
CA THR A 67 15.19 1.62 -20.56
C THR A 67 13.86 2.34 -20.80
N SER A 68 13.49 3.27 -19.90
CA SER A 68 12.35 4.16 -20.12
C SER A 68 12.49 4.97 -21.42
N GLY A 69 13.72 5.30 -21.83
CA GLY A 69 13.99 5.98 -23.11
C GLY A 69 13.58 5.15 -24.32
N MET A 70 13.84 3.84 -24.31
CA MET A 70 13.46 2.93 -25.40
C MET A 70 11.94 2.79 -25.53
N LEU A 71 11.25 2.75 -24.39
CA LEU A 71 9.77 2.72 -24.35
C LEU A 71 9.15 4.02 -24.87
N VAL A 72 9.79 5.16 -24.60
CA VAL A 72 9.36 6.46 -25.13
C VAL A 72 9.61 6.55 -26.65
N SER A 73 10.72 5.99 -27.16
CA SER A 73 11.03 6.02 -28.60
C SER A 73 10.11 5.12 -29.45
N GLU A 74 9.63 4.01 -28.90
CA GLU A 74 8.62 3.15 -29.54
C GLU A 74 7.26 3.87 -29.73
N GLY A 75 7.01 4.94 -28.98
CA GLY A 75 5.83 5.79 -29.14
C GLY A 75 4.52 5.09 -28.78
N ALA A 76 3.50 5.24 -29.62
CA ALA A 76 2.12 4.87 -29.31
C ALA A 76 1.91 3.35 -29.09
N SER A 77 2.70 2.51 -29.77
CA SER A 77 2.60 1.05 -29.68
C SER A 77 2.95 0.54 -28.27
N ALA A 78 4.12 0.95 -27.77
CA ALA A 78 4.56 0.60 -26.41
C ALA A 78 3.62 1.16 -25.33
N ILE A 79 3.15 2.40 -25.48
CA ILE A 79 2.21 3.02 -24.54
C ILE A 79 0.89 2.24 -24.47
N SER A 80 0.35 1.83 -25.62
CA SER A 80 -0.89 1.04 -25.70
C SER A 80 -0.73 -0.33 -25.07
N TYR A 81 0.40 -1.00 -25.31
CA TYR A 81 0.72 -2.29 -24.71
C TYR A 81 0.84 -2.18 -23.18
N LEU A 82 1.60 -1.21 -22.68
CA LEU A 82 1.79 -0.98 -21.24
C LEU A 82 0.47 -0.66 -20.54
N ARG A 83 -0.40 0.16 -21.14
CA ARG A 83 -1.74 0.43 -20.61
C ARG A 83 -2.53 -0.87 -20.44
N ARG A 84 -2.54 -1.73 -21.48
CA ARG A 84 -3.26 -3.00 -21.44
C ARG A 84 -2.74 -3.89 -20.31
N VAL A 85 -1.42 -4.03 -20.19
CA VAL A 85 -0.79 -4.84 -19.13
C VAL A 85 -1.10 -4.29 -17.74
N PHE A 86 -0.99 -2.98 -17.53
CA PHE A 86 -1.31 -2.39 -16.22
C PHE A 86 -2.77 -2.60 -15.84
N ASN A 87 -3.70 -2.45 -16.78
CA ASN A 87 -5.13 -2.64 -16.50
C ASN A 87 -5.51 -4.10 -16.26
N GLN A 88 -4.77 -5.07 -16.80
CA GLN A 88 -4.97 -6.49 -16.49
C GLN A 88 -4.62 -6.85 -15.04
N ILE A 89 -3.75 -6.07 -14.39
CA ILE A 89 -3.36 -6.30 -12.99
C ILE A 89 -4.37 -5.67 -12.03
N LEU A 90 -5.14 -4.68 -12.48
CA LEU A 90 -6.16 -3.99 -11.68
C LEU A 90 -7.51 -4.72 -11.61
N THR A 91 -7.68 -5.77 -12.41
CA THR A 91 -8.84 -6.67 -12.45
C THR A 91 -8.53 -7.98 -11.75
#